data_AF-A0A0G4F2D3-F1
#
_entry.id   AF-A0A0G4F2D3-F1
#
_cell.length_a   1.000
_cell.length_b   1.000
_cell.length_c   1.000
_cell.angle_alpha   90.00
_cell.angle_beta   90.00
_cell.angle_gamma   90.00
#
_symmetry.space_group_name_H-M   'P 1'
#
loop_
_entity.id
_entity.type
_entity.pdbx_description
1 polymer ?
#
loop_
_entity_poly.entity_id
_entity_poly.type
_entity_poly.pdbx_seq_one_letter_code
_entity_poly.pdbx_strand_id
1 'polypeptide(L)'
;MRDLPPSFILLLLTVHLLCCSVIGFVLPSRTDGWRERHTQTQTQTSFRRPSTRQPSPSALHMSVTNTRRENLGDGGMWALGIMAGLLLPLSSSYADSSTGLPPIQKPLVSILRVIEATNQEERLIRSGKFRDAQRANIKLAVSYMLDNYRLKENIQILALYAPQDRQQQVRNAGGEAVDSLTTLLEYFDPRANSLKVGDIDRTKTDFIARALKTVRDRLGDVVDALPADEVAKAKDVIALENKMNAEEYQKYYGEPMLNAPTTTEKT
;
A
#
# COMPACT_ATOMS: atom_id res chain seq x y z
N MET A 1 -15.09 -9.75 24.48
CA MET A 1 -14.26 -9.34 23.33
C MET A 1 -13.00 -8.62 23.84
N ARG A 2 -12.09 -9.32 24.54
CA ARG A 2 -10.95 -8.67 25.22
C ARG A 2 -9.56 -9.28 24.93
N ASP A 3 -9.43 -10.27 24.05
CA ASP A 3 -8.16 -10.97 23.91
C ASP A 3 -7.80 -11.23 22.44
N LEU A 4 -7.39 -10.18 21.71
CA LEU A 4 -6.60 -10.34 20.49
C LEU A 4 -5.12 -10.31 20.87
N PRO A 5 -4.29 -11.22 20.31
CA PRO A 5 -2.88 -11.30 20.69
C PRO A 5 -2.12 -10.04 20.22
N PRO A 6 -1.23 -9.48 21.05
CA PRO A 6 -0.50 -8.24 20.77
C PRO A 6 0.36 -8.30 19.49
N SER A 7 0.71 -9.49 19.00
CA SER A 7 1.40 -9.69 17.73
C SER A 7 0.53 -9.41 16.50
N PHE A 8 -0.79 -9.58 16.60
CA PHE A 8 -1.74 -9.21 15.53
C PHE A 8 -1.92 -7.70 15.45
N ILE A 9 -1.91 -7.04 16.62
CA ILE A 9 -1.94 -5.58 16.77
C ILE A 9 -0.69 -4.95 16.15
N LEU A 10 0.50 -5.56 16.30
CA LEU A 10 1.76 -5.06 15.71
C LEU A 10 1.86 -5.25 14.19
N LEU A 11 1.30 -6.33 13.62
CA LEU A 11 1.28 -6.55 12.17
C LEU A 11 0.25 -5.62 11.48
N LEU A 12 -0.92 -5.43 12.11
CA LEU A 12 -1.90 -4.43 11.68
C LEU A 12 -1.35 -3.01 11.85
N LEU A 13 -0.69 -2.68 12.97
CA LEU A 13 -0.04 -1.38 13.14
C LEU A 13 1.12 -1.16 12.18
N THR A 14 1.88 -2.17 11.73
CA THR A 14 2.96 -1.92 10.75
C THR A 14 2.44 -1.76 9.34
N VAL A 15 1.41 -2.50 8.92
CA VAL A 15 0.77 -2.29 7.60
C VAL A 15 -0.06 -0.99 7.61
N HIS A 16 -0.70 -0.64 8.72
CA HIS A 16 -1.49 0.58 8.87
C HIS A 16 -0.63 1.81 9.16
N LEU A 17 0.46 1.72 9.93
CA LEU A 17 1.46 2.80 10.03
C LEU A 17 2.24 2.95 8.73
N LEU A 18 2.39 1.95 7.86
CA LEU A 18 2.95 2.22 6.53
C LEU A 18 1.93 2.88 5.58
N CYS A 19 0.64 2.60 5.69
CA CYS A 19 -0.37 3.38 4.97
C CYS A 19 -0.59 4.80 5.56
N CYS A 20 -0.51 4.97 6.89
CA CYS A 20 -0.74 6.23 7.58
C CYS A 20 0.52 7.10 7.76
N SER A 21 1.72 6.51 7.95
CA SER A 21 2.98 7.27 8.13
C SER A 21 3.60 7.72 6.81
N VAL A 22 3.19 7.14 5.67
CA VAL A 22 3.59 7.64 4.35
C VAL A 22 2.98 9.01 4.05
N ILE A 23 2.00 9.48 4.86
CA ILE A 23 1.34 10.79 4.69
C ILE A 23 1.80 11.83 5.74
N GLY A 24 2.66 11.47 6.70
CA GLY A 24 2.86 12.28 7.92
C GLY A 24 4.29 12.73 8.27
N PHE A 25 5.25 12.80 7.33
CA PHE A 25 6.59 13.35 7.63
C PHE A 25 7.00 14.49 6.68
N VAL A 26 6.32 15.63 6.82
CA VAL A 26 6.91 16.93 6.50
C VAL A 26 6.96 17.70 7.82
N LEU A 27 8.14 17.71 8.44
CA LEU A 27 8.44 18.62 9.55
C LEU A 27 8.04 20.05 9.14
N PRO A 28 7.36 20.82 10.00
CA PRO A 28 7.14 22.23 9.73
C PRO A 28 8.52 22.91 9.73
N SER A 29 9.02 23.26 8.55
CA SER A 29 10.14 24.18 8.43
C SER A 29 9.64 25.54 8.93
N ARG A 30 9.97 25.79 10.20
CA ARG A 30 9.90 27.07 10.89
C ARG A 30 10.36 28.18 9.94
N THR A 31 9.40 28.95 9.40
CA THR A 31 9.69 30.15 8.62
C THR A 31 9.98 31.29 9.58
N ASP A 32 11.20 31.30 10.11
CA ASP A 32 11.78 32.51 10.70
C ASP A 32 12.64 33.17 9.62
N GLY A 33 12.26 34.42 9.29
CA GLY A 33 12.67 35.12 8.08
C GLY A 33 14.17 35.38 7.94
N TRP A 34 14.63 35.40 6.69
CA TRP A 34 15.90 36.00 6.29
C TRP A 34 15.77 36.69 4.92
N ARG A 35 15.58 38.02 5.01
CA ARG A 35 16.37 39.10 4.39
C ARG A 35 16.65 39.08 2.86
N GLU A 36 16.26 40.20 2.25
CA GLU A 36 16.47 40.65 0.88
C GLU A 36 17.95 40.82 0.41
N ARG A 37 18.08 40.88 -0.92
CA ARG A 37 19.21 41.32 -1.79
C ARG A 37 20.34 40.30 -1.95
N HIS A 38 20.71 39.87 -3.17
CA HIS A 38 21.19 40.71 -4.27
C HIS A 38 20.91 40.16 -5.68
N THR A 39 20.66 41.09 -6.59
CA THR A 39 20.88 41.01 -8.05
C THR A 39 22.29 40.54 -8.38
N GLN A 40 22.42 39.54 -9.26
CA GLN A 40 23.64 39.35 -10.03
C GLN A 40 23.34 38.96 -11.48
N THR A 41 24.02 39.73 -12.33
CA THR A 41 23.91 39.87 -13.78
C THR A 41 24.54 38.68 -14.52
N GLN A 42 24.04 38.45 -15.73
CA GLN A 42 24.49 37.56 -16.79
C GLN A 42 26.00 37.33 -16.92
N THR A 43 26.38 36.10 -17.29
CA THR A 43 27.37 35.89 -18.37
C THR A 43 27.04 34.62 -19.16
N GLN A 44 26.66 34.81 -20.43
CA GLN A 44 26.64 33.77 -21.46
C GLN A 44 28.08 33.37 -21.78
N THR A 45 28.37 32.08 -21.80
CA THR A 45 29.61 31.57 -22.42
C THR A 45 29.27 30.39 -23.33
N SER A 46 29.31 30.64 -24.63
CA SER A 46 29.27 29.62 -25.69
C SER A 46 30.64 28.94 -25.81
N PHE A 47 30.70 27.61 -25.89
CA PHE A 47 31.85 26.97 -26.52
C PHE A 47 31.50 25.64 -27.21
N ARG A 48 32.18 25.44 -28.35
CA ARG A 48 31.92 24.50 -29.46
C ARG A 48 32.18 23.02 -29.11
N ARG A 49 31.46 22.14 -29.82
CA ARG A 49 31.89 20.75 -30.10
C ARG A 49 33.00 20.73 -31.17
N PRO A 50 33.88 19.71 -31.14
CA PRO A 50 34.01 18.87 -32.33
C PRO A 50 34.01 17.35 -32.06
N SER A 51 33.63 16.64 -33.11
CA SER A 51 33.52 15.19 -33.33
C SER A 51 34.85 14.44 -33.26
N THR A 52 34.86 13.19 -32.78
CA THR A 52 35.51 12.05 -33.48
C THR A 52 35.23 10.65 -32.87
N ARG A 53 34.88 9.70 -33.76
CA ARG A 53 35.18 8.24 -33.85
C ARG A 53 34.79 7.22 -32.75
N GLN A 54 33.95 6.25 -33.17
CA GLN A 54 33.94 4.82 -32.80
C GLN A 54 34.97 4.01 -33.67
N PRO A 55 35.20 2.68 -33.55
CA PRO A 55 34.75 1.64 -32.57
C PRO A 55 35.84 0.67 -32.00
N SER A 56 35.48 -0.05 -30.92
CA SER A 56 35.73 -1.48 -30.49
C SER A 56 37.08 -2.22 -30.69
N PRO A 57 37.30 -3.43 -30.12
CA PRO A 57 36.97 -4.02 -28.80
C PRO A 57 38.22 -4.66 -28.12
N SER A 58 38.14 -5.09 -26.85
CA SER A 58 38.70 -6.38 -26.35
C SER A 58 38.78 -6.46 -24.82
N ALA A 59 38.18 -7.53 -24.31
CA ALA A 59 38.74 -8.47 -23.33
C ALA A 59 38.97 -8.09 -21.86
N LEU A 60 38.52 -9.02 -20.99
CA LEU A 60 39.02 -9.33 -19.64
C LEU A 60 38.71 -8.26 -18.58
N HIS A 61 38.06 -8.53 -17.45
CA HIS A 61 38.36 -9.62 -16.52
C HIS A 61 37.27 -9.61 -15.44
N MET A 62 36.74 -10.79 -15.14
CA MET A 62 35.85 -11.05 -14.02
C MET A 62 36.70 -11.11 -12.74
N SER A 63 36.39 -10.33 -11.72
CA SER A 63 36.86 -10.61 -10.36
C SER A 63 35.76 -10.31 -9.35
N VAL A 64 35.07 -11.38 -8.99
CA VAL A 64 34.27 -11.50 -7.77
C VAL A 64 35.25 -11.45 -6.60
N THR A 65 35.14 -10.46 -5.73
CA THR A 65 35.71 -10.54 -4.39
C THR A 65 34.62 -10.35 -3.36
N ASN A 66 34.12 -11.50 -2.94
CA ASN A 66 33.30 -11.71 -1.76
C ASN A 66 34.17 -11.38 -0.53
N THR A 67 33.86 -10.29 0.18
CA THR A 67 34.42 -9.97 1.50
C THR A 67 33.24 -9.90 2.46
N ARG A 68 33.00 -10.98 3.20
CA ARG A 68 33.60 -11.32 4.50
C ARG A 68 32.61 -10.96 5.61
N ARG A 69 31.92 -12.01 6.06
CA ARG A 69 31.45 -12.20 7.44
C ARG A 69 32.49 -11.68 8.43
N GLU A 70 32.04 -10.90 9.40
CA GLU A 70 32.39 -10.98 10.82
C GLU A 70 31.85 -9.74 11.53
N ASN A 71 30.88 -9.92 12.42
CA ASN A 71 30.98 -9.47 13.80
C ASN A 71 29.77 -9.95 14.60
N LEU A 72 29.99 -11.10 15.25
CA LEU A 72 29.40 -11.39 16.54
C LEU A 72 30.00 -10.41 17.56
N GLY A 73 29.15 -9.60 18.18
CA GLY A 73 29.36 -9.08 19.53
C GLY A 73 28.04 -9.35 20.26
N ASP A 74 27.94 -10.41 21.07
CA ASP A 74 28.40 -10.46 22.46
C ASP A 74 28.08 -9.20 23.25
N GLY A 75 27.05 -9.31 24.10
CA GLY A 75 26.81 -8.37 25.19
C GLY A 75 25.34 -8.14 25.48
N GLY A 76 24.82 -8.77 26.54
CA GLY A 76 23.62 -8.25 27.21
C GLY A 76 22.58 -9.27 27.67
N MET A 77 23.02 -10.36 28.31
CA MET A 77 22.17 -11.20 29.13
C MET A 77 21.84 -10.43 30.42
N TRP A 78 20.62 -9.93 30.58
CA TRP A 78 20.11 -9.47 31.87
C TRP A 78 18.70 -9.98 32.11
N ALA A 79 18.57 -10.60 33.29
CA ALA A 79 17.38 -10.72 34.11
C ALA A 79 16.28 -11.71 33.67
N LEU A 80 16.47 -12.93 34.18
CA LEU A 80 15.46 -13.77 34.83
C LEU A 80 14.29 -12.97 35.42
N GLY A 81 13.07 -13.34 35.03
CA GLY A 81 11.83 -12.81 35.59
C GLY A 81 10.67 -13.76 35.29
N ILE A 82 10.50 -14.71 36.22
CA ILE A 82 9.40 -15.68 36.40
C ILE A 82 8.05 -15.17 35.87
N MET A 83 7.47 -15.87 34.88
CA MET A 83 6.01 -16.06 34.76
C MET A 83 5.73 -17.41 34.10
N ALA A 84 5.84 -18.47 34.91
CA ALA A 84 5.13 -19.72 34.64
C ALA A 84 3.67 -19.51 35.05
N GLY A 85 2.76 -19.48 34.07
CA GLY A 85 1.33 -19.36 34.35
C GLY A 85 0.48 -19.22 33.10
N LEU A 86 -0.12 -20.35 32.69
CA LEU A 86 -1.24 -20.48 31.74
C LEU A 86 -0.97 -20.14 30.26
N LEU A 87 -0.22 -21.00 29.58
CA LEU A 87 -0.43 -21.25 28.15
C LEU A 87 -1.66 -22.17 27.98
N LEU A 88 -2.86 -21.59 28.05
CA LEU A 88 -4.02 -22.22 27.42
C LEU A 88 -3.95 -21.89 25.92
N PRO A 89 -4.00 -22.89 25.02
CA PRO A 89 -4.24 -22.60 23.62
C PRO A 89 -5.68 -22.07 23.50
N LEU A 90 -5.84 -20.74 23.40
CA LEU A 90 -7.08 -20.15 22.93
C LEU A 90 -7.22 -20.49 21.44
N SER A 91 -7.77 -21.66 21.16
CA SER A 91 -8.34 -21.98 19.88
C SER A 91 -9.51 -21.04 19.64
N SER A 92 -9.30 -20.01 18.82
CA SER A 92 -10.41 -19.21 18.30
C SER A 92 -11.32 -20.15 17.50
N SER A 93 -12.48 -20.46 18.05
CA SER A 93 -13.54 -21.16 17.34
C SER A 93 -14.04 -20.23 16.23
N TYR A 94 -13.74 -20.58 14.98
CA TYR A 94 -14.67 -20.63 13.83
C TYR A 94 -13.85 -20.95 12.58
N ALA A 95 -13.33 -22.17 12.53
CA ALA A 95 -13.00 -22.82 11.28
C ALA A 95 -13.89 -24.05 11.23
N ASP A 96 -15.04 -23.92 10.55
CA ASP A 96 -15.65 -25.10 9.95
C ASP A 96 -14.69 -25.57 8.85
N SER A 97 -13.69 -26.35 9.25
CA SER A 97 -12.62 -26.85 8.39
C SER A 97 -13.06 -28.07 7.59
N SER A 98 -14.36 -28.37 7.52
CA SER A 98 -14.90 -29.56 6.87
C SER A 98 -14.60 -29.60 5.36
N THR A 99 -14.27 -28.48 4.74
CA THR A 99 -13.96 -28.38 3.30
C THR A 99 -12.47 -28.37 2.96
N GLY A 100 -11.58 -28.33 3.96
CA GLY A 100 -10.13 -28.22 3.73
C GLY A 100 -9.67 -26.91 3.07
N LEU A 101 -10.57 -25.94 2.88
CA LEU A 101 -10.29 -24.64 2.29
C LEU A 101 -9.80 -23.62 3.35
N PRO A 102 -8.88 -22.70 3.01
CA PRO A 102 -8.41 -21.67 3.93
C PRO A 102 -9.54 -20.69 4.29
N PRO A 103 -9.65 -20.20 5.55
CA PRO A 103 -10.79 -19.40 6.00
C PRO A 103 -11.09 -18.21 5.08
N ILE A 104 -12.31 -18.16 4.51
CA ILE A 104 -12.77 -17.14 3.53
C ILE A 104 -12.63 -15.70 4.05
N GLN A 105 -12.74 -15.50 5.36
CA GLN A 105 -12.73 -14.20 6.01
C GLN A 105 -11.44 -13.42 5.75
N LYS A 106 -10.27 -14.06 5.84
CA LYS A 106 -8.98 -13.35 5.69
C LYS A 106 -8.75 -12.82 4.26
N PRO A 107 -8.93 -13.63 3.19
CA PRO A 107 -8.91 -13.13 1.82
C PRO A 107 -9.94 -12.03 1.58
N LEU A 108 -11.15 -12.17 2.11
CA LEU A 108 -12.25 -11.22 1.90
C LEU A 108 -11.96 -9.86 2.53
N VAL A 109 -11.50 -9.83 3.77
CA VAL A 109 -11.03 -8.60 4.43
C VAL A 109 -9.91 -7.95 3.63
N SER A 110 -8.97 -8.74 3.09
CA SER A 110 -7.87 -8.23 2.27
C SER A 110 -8.37 -7.52 1.00
N ILE A 111 -9.35 -8.09 0.28
CA ILE A 111 -9.95 -7.46 -0.91
C ILE A 111 -10.69 -6.18 -0.54
N LEU A 112 -11.50 -6.21 0.51
CA LEU A 112 -12.25 -5.04 0.96
C LEU A 112 -11.31 -3.90 1.41
N ARG A 113 -10.15 -4.22 1.99
CA ARG A 113 -9.10 -3.25 2.29
C ARG A 113 -8.48 -2.62 1.05
N VAL A 114 -8.28 -3.39 -0.02
CA VAL A 114 -7.83 -2.83 -1.32
C VAL A 114 -8.90 -1.90 -1.91
N ILE A 115 -10.19 -2.27 -1.82
CA ILE A 115 -11.30 -1.39 -2.24
C ILE A 115 -11.30 -0.07 -1.45
N GLU A 116 -11.12 -0.14 -0.14
CA GLU A 116 -11.05 1.05 0.72
C GLU A 116 -9.86 1.94 0.36
N ALA A 117 -8.67 1.33 0.17
CA ALA A 117 -7.45 2.04 -0.18
C ALA A 117 -7.54 2.69 -1.57
N THR A 118 -8.13 2.03 -2.57
CA THR A 118 -8.33 2.64 -3.91
C THR A 118 -9.26 3.85 -3.86
N ASN A 119 -10.32 3.82 -3.05
CA ASN A 119 -11.21 4.96 -2.83
C ASN A 119 -10.48 6.12 -2.13
N GLN A 120 -9.69 5.79 -1.10
CA GLN A 120 -8.84 6.76 -0.40
C GLN A 120 -7.87 7.46 -1.36
N GLU A 121 -7.13 6.71 -2.18
CA GLU A 121 -6.19 7.29 -3.15
C GLU A 121 -6.91 8.13 -4.23
N GLU A 122 -8.06 7.65 -4.73
CA GLU A 122 -8.86 8.40 -5.70
C GLU A 122 -9.31 9.76 -5.13
N ARG A 123 -9.74 9.81 -3.87
CA ARG A 123 -10.13 11.06 -3.20
C ARG A 123 -8.97 12.02 -3.04
N LEU A 124 -7.78 11.52 -2.67
CA LEU A 124 -6.58 12.34 -2.56
C LEU A 124 -6.23 13.00 -3.89
N ILE A 125 -6.22 12.21 -4.97
CA ILE A 125 -5.96 12.71 -6.34
C ILE A 125 -6.97 13.78 -6.72
N ARG A 126 -8.28 13.50 -6.58
CA ARG A 126 -9.36 14.42 -6.97
C ARG A 126 -9.37 15.72 -6.17
N SER A 127 -8.96 15.67 -4.90
CA SER A 127 -8.95 16.84 -4.03
C SER A 127 -7.92 17.91 -4.44
N GLY A 128 -6.98 17.58 -5.33
CA GLY A 128 -5.91 18.50 -5.73
C GLY A 128 -4.90 18.80 -4.62
N LYS A 129 -5.04 18.19 -3.43
CA LYS A 129 -4.04 18.25 -2.34
C LYS A 129 -2.77 17.45 -2.67
N PHE A 130 -2.70 16.90 -3.88
CA PHE A 130 -1.66 16.04 -4.40
C PHE A 130 -0.38 16.81 -4.72
N ARG A 131 0.56 16.87 -3.76
CA ARG A 131 1.93 17.38 -3.97
C ARG A 131 2.85 16.27 -4.46
N ASP A 132 4.02 16.61 -5.03
CA ASP A 132 4.96 15.63 -5.60
C ASP A 132 5.38 14.49 -4.65
N ALA A 133 5.50 14.76 -3.35
CA ALA A 133 5.75 13.74 -2.33
C ALA A 133 4.66 12.64 -2.32
N GLN A 134 3.43 13.00 -2.63
CA GLN A 134 2.30 12.07 -2.67
C GLN A 134 2.32 11.17 -3.92
N ARG A 135 3.12 11.47 -4.94
CA ARG A 135 3.32 10.57 -6.10
C ARG A 135 4.11 9.31 -5.73
N ALA A 136 5.18 9.48 -4.95
CA ALA A 136 5.88 8.35 -4.37
C ALA A 136 4.93 7.50 -3.52
N ASN A 137 3.98 8.17 -2.85
CA ASN A 137 2.98 7.51 -2.01
C ASN A 137 1.98 6.68 -2.82
N ILE A 138 1.44 7.17 -3.95
CA ILE A 138 0.54 6.36 -4.78
C ILE A 138 1.24 5.11 -5.30
N LYS A 139 2.45 5.27 -5.86
CA LYS A 139 3.19 4.12 -6.40
C LYS A 139 3.42 3.07 -5.31
N LEU A 140 3.81 3.53 -4.11
CA LEU A 140 4.03 2.66 -2.97
C LEU A 140 2.72 1.99 -2.49
N ALA A 141 1.63 2.75 -2.41
CA ALA A 141 0.31 2.24 -2.03
C ALA A 141 -0.17 1.15 -3.02
N VAL A 142 -0.02 1.38 -4.33
CA VAL A 142 -0.37 0.39 -5.37
C VAL A 142 0.50 -0.86 -5.24
N SER A 143 1.81 -0.74 -4.96
CA SER A 143 2.67 -1.90 -4.69
C SER A 143 2.17 -2.68 -3.48
N TYR A 144 1.78 -2.00 -2.39
CA TYR A 144 1.23 -2.67 -1.22
C TYR A 144 -0.12 -3.33 -1.48
N MET A 145 -0.98 -2.73 -2.31
CA MET A 145 -2.22 -3.36 -2.76
C MET A 145 -1.97 -4.71 -3.45
N LEU A 146 -0.91 -4.82 -4.25
CA LEU A 146 -0.56 -6.05 -4.95
C LEU A 146 0.15 -7.05 -4.03
N ASP A 147 1.23 -6.63 -3.38
CA ASP A 147 2.17 -7.52 -2.69
C ASP A 147 1.70 -7.88 -1.26
N ASN A 148 1.36 -6.87 -0.45
CA ASN A 148 1.06 -7.09 0.97
C ASN A 148 -0.31 -7.73 1.16
N TYR A 149 -1.29 -7.31 0.36
CA TYR A 149 -2.61 -7.92 0.36
C TYR A 149 -2.68 -9.19 -0.49
N ARG A 150 -1.58 -9.61 -1.12
CA ARG A 150 -1.51 -10.83 -1.95
C ARG A 150 -2.72 -10.93 -2.88
N LEU A 151 -3.00 -9.83 -3.57
CA LEU A 151 -4.30 -9.59 -4.22
C LEU A 151 -4.67 -10.74 -5.16
N LYS A 152 -3.70 -11.15 -5.99
CA LYS A 152 -3.87 -12.23 -6.95
C LYS A 152 -4.23 -13.55 -6.26
N GLU A 153 -3.49 -13.97 -5.24
CA GLU A 153 -3.78 -15.23 -4.55
C GLU A 153 -5.11 -15.20 -3.80
N ASN A 154 -5.43 -14.09 -3.15
CA ASN A 154 -6.70 -13.93 -2.44
C ASN A 154 -7.90 -13.99 -3.39
N ILE A 155 -7.80 -13.43 -4.60
CA ILE A 155 -8.82 -13.59 -5.65
C ILE A 155 -8.97 -15.07 -6.03
N GLN A 156 -7.87 -15.80 -6.23
CA GLN A 156 -7.95 -17.22 -6.60
C GLN A 156 -8.61 -18.07 -5.50
N ILE A 157 -8.36 -17.73 -4.23
CA ILE A 157 -9.01 -18.38 -3.08
C ILE A 157 -10.50 -18.05 -3.04
N LEU A 158 -10.87 -16.77 -3.15
CA LEU A 158 -12.28 -16.34 -3.12
C LEU A 158 -13.09 -16.91 -4.28
N ALA A 159 -12.48 -17.12 -5.45
CA ALA A 159 -13.13 -17.79 -6.58
C ALA A 159 -13.60 -19.22 -6.24
N LEU A 160 -12.97 -19.91 -5.27
CA LEU A 160 -13.41 -21.24 -4.83
C LEU A 160 -14.68 -21.20 -3.97
N TYR A 161 -14.96 -20.05 -3.35
CA TYR A 161 -16.14 -19.81 -2.51
C TYR A 161 -17.33 -19.25 -3.29
N ALA A 162 -17.10 -18.76 -4.50
CA ALA A 162 -18.17 -18.33 -5.39
C ALA A 162 -18.94 -19.54 -5.95
N PRO A 163 -20.24 -19.39 -6.26
CA PRO A 163 -21.02 -20.39 -6.99
C PRO A 163 -20.29 -20.88 -8.25
N GLN A 164 -20.41 -22.17 -8.58
CA GLN A 164 -19.62 -22.80 -9.65
C GLN A 164 -19.74 -22.08 -11.00
N ASP A 165 -20.93 -21.57 -11.31
CA ASP A 165 -21.25 -20.78 -12.52
C ASP A 165 -20.61 -19.39 -12.53
N ARG A 166 -20.24 -18.85 -11.36
CA ARG A 166 -19.63 -17.51 -11.20
C ARG A 166 -18.13 -17.53 -10.93
N GLN A 167 -17.51 -18.69 -10.71
CA GLN A 167 -16.08 -18.75 -10.38
C GLN A 167 -15.19 -18.15 -11.48
N GLN A 168 -15.51 -18.40 -12.75
CA GLN A 168 -14.75 -17.82 -13.87
C GLN A 168 -14.92 -16.29 -13.93
N GLN A 169 -16.12 -15.78 -13.65
CA GLN A 169 -16.38 -14.35 -13.57
C GLN A 169 -15.52 -13.68 -12.49
N VAL A 170 -15.44 -14.29 -11.30
CA VAL A 170 -14.58 -13.79 -10.21
C VAL A 170 -13.12 -13.76 -10.61
N ARG A 171 -12.61 -14.81 -11.26
CA ARG A 171 -11.22 -14.86 -11.74
C ARG A 171 -10.93 -13.79 -12.79
N ASN A 172 -11.87 -13.57 -13.72
CA ASN A 172 -11.73 -12.56 -14.76
C ASN A 172 -11.74 -11.14 -14.17
N ALA A 173 -12.75 -10.81 -13.36
CA ALA A 173 -12.86 -9.50 -12.73
C ALA A 173 -11.64 -9.18 -11.84
N GLY A 174 -11.22 -10.15 -11.03
CA GLY A 174 -10.02 -9.98 -10.21
C GLY A 174 -8.73 -9.89 -11.04
N GLY A 175 -8.62 -10.62 -12.15
CA GLY A 175 -7.51 -10.49 -13.10
C GLY A 175 -7.42 -9.08 -13.68
N GLU A 176 -8.54 -8.53 -14.17
CA GLU A 176 -8.62 -7.16 -14.69
C GLU A 176 -8.22 -6.11 -13.63
N ALA A 177 -8.56 -6.33 -12.35
CA ALA A 177 -8.13 -5.47 -11.25
C ALA A 177 -6.61 -5.51 -11.04
N VAL A 178 -6.00 -6.70 -11.05
CA VAL A 178 -4.54 -6.88 -10.91
C VAL A 178 -3.80 -6.26 -12.10
N ASP A 179 -4.30 -6.47 -13.32
CA ASP A 179 -3.70 -5.91 -14.54
C ASP A 179 -3.78 -4.38 -14.55
N SER A 180 -4.89 -3.81 -14.07
CA SER A 180 -5.06 -2.36 -13.94
C SER A 180 -4.08 -1.75 -12.94
N LEU A 181 -3.86 -2.38 -11.78
CA LEU A 181 -2.87 -1.94 -10.79
C LEU A 181 -1.43 -2.11 -11.31
N THR A 182 -1.15 -3.17 -12.06
CA THR A 182 0.16 -3.41 -12.68
C THR A 182 0.46 -2.33 -13.73
N THR A 183 -0.52 -2.02 -14.59
CA THR A 183 -0.44 -0.92 -15.56
C THR A 183 -0.18 0.42 -14.88
N LEU A 184 -0.80 0.66 -13.72
CA LEU A 184 -0.53 1.85 -12.91
C LEU A 184 0.92 1.92 -12.42
N LEU A 185 1.51 0.80 -11.97
CA LEU A 185 2.91 0.77 -11.54
C LEU A 185 3.88 1.07 -12.69
N GLU A 186 3.62 0.49 -13.87
CA GLU A 186 4.39 0.74 -15.08
C GLU A 186 4.32 2.21 -15.51
N TYR A 187 3.14 2.82 -15.36
CA TYR A 187 2.93 4.24 -15.63
C TYR A 187 3.79 5.16 -14.73
N PHE A 188 4.13 4.70 -13.52
CA PHE A 188 5.04 5.39 -12.59
C PHE A 188 6.51 4.95 -12.72
N ASP A 189 6.90 4.12 -13.69
CA ASP A 189 8.31 3.77 -13.90
C ASP A 189 9.07 4.94 -14.56
N PRO A 190 10.12 5.49 -13.91
CA PRO A 190 10.90 6.58 -14.47
C PRO A 190 11.60 6.25 -15.81
N ARG A 191 11.71 4.97 -16.19
CA ARG A 191 12.35 4.52 -17.43
C ARG A 191 11.41 4.54 -18.65
N ALA A 192 10.10 4.64 -18.45
CA ALA A 192 9.09 4.35 -19.48
C ALA A 192 8.26 5.57 -19.95
N ASN A 193 8.87 6.75 -20.14
CA ASN A 193 8.19 8.07 -20.32
C ASN A 193 7.73 8.71 -19.01
N SER A 194 8.68 8.85 -18.10
CA SER A 194 8.47 9.34 -16.75
C SER A 194 7.74 10.67 -16.66
N LEU A 195 6.76 10.73 -15.77
CA LEU A 195 6.39 12.00 -15.19
C LEU A 195 7.63 12.58 -14.50
N LYS A 196 8.27 13.59 -15.10
CA LYS A 196 9.22 14.42 -14.36
C LYS A 196 8.51 15.07 -13.18
N VAL A 197 9.26 15.55 -12.19
CA VAL A 197 8.76 16.27 -10.99
C VAL A 197 8.28 17.70 -11.35
N GLY A 198 7.75 17.86 -12.58
CA GLY A 198 7.06 19.05 -13.04
C GLY A 198 5.61 18.68 -13.27
N ASP A 199 4.72 19.60 -12.91
CA ASP A 199 3.26 19.59 -13.01
C ASP A 199 2.67 18.30 -13.57
N ILE A 200 2.06 17.50 -12.69
CA ILE A 200 1.22 16.39 -13.13
C ILE A 200 0.09 17.00 -13.95
N ASP A 201 0.17 16.82 -15.26
CA ASP A 201 -0.91 17.23 -16.14
C ASP A 201 -2.21 16.54 -15.69
N ARG A 202 -3.32 17.30 -15.74
CA ARG A 202 -4.65 16.86 -15.31
C ARG A 202 -5.09 15.58 -16.02
N THR A 203 -4.66 15.40 -17.27
CA THR A 203 -4.89 14.17 -18.04
C THR A 203 -4.36 12.93 -17.32
N LYS A 204 -3.23 13.06 -16.62
CA LYS A 204 -2.58 11.96 -15.90
C LYS A 204 -3.27 11.66 -14.59
N THR A 205 -3.65 12.69 -13.82
CA THR A 205 -4.46 12.48 -12.61
C THR A 205 -5.79 11.81 -12.94
N ASP A 206 -6.43 12.19 -14.05
CA ASP A 206 -7.68 11.60 -14.49
C ASP A 206 -7.50 10.15 -14.94
N PHE A 207 -6.38 9.83 -15.60
CA PHE A 207 -6.03 8.44 -15.92
C PHE A 207 -5.88 7.59 -14.66
N ILE A 208 -5.13 8.06 -13.67
CA ILE A 208 -4.91 7.32 -12.42
C ILE A 208 -6.23 7.14 -11.66
N ALA A 209 -7.03 8.20 -11.52
CA ALA A 209 -8.32 8.13 -10.86
C ALA A 209 -9.28 7.15 -11.55
N ARG A 210 -9.32 7.13 -12.90
CA ARG A 210 -10.11 6.15 -13.65
C ARG A 210 -9.63 4.71 -13.43
N ALA A 211 -8.32 4.48 -13.45
CA ALA A 211 -7.77 3.15 -13.22
C ALA A 211 -8.09 2.63 -11.80
N LEU A 212 -7.93 3.48 -10.76
CA LEU A 212 -8.31 3.14 -9.39
C LEU A 212 -9.81 2.85 -9.25
N LYS A 213 -10.66 3.63 -9.94
CA LYS A 213 -12.10 3.37 -10.02
C LYS A 213 -12.38 2.01 -10.67
N THR A 214 -11.73 1.69 -11.80
CA THR A 214 -11.89 0.37 -12.45
C THR A 214 -11.52 -0.76 -11.50
N VAL A 215 -10.40 -0.65 -10.77
CA VAL A 215 -9.99 -1.65 -9.77
C VAL A 215 -11.07 -1.83 -8.71
N ARG A 216 -11.58 -0.73 -8.14
CA ARG A 216 -12.68 -0.80 -7.17
C ARG A 216 -13.91 -1.49 -7.74
N ASP A 217 -14.35 -1.08 -8.93
CA ASP A 217 -15.57 -1.61 -9.55
C ASP A 217 -15.41 -3.11 -9.82
N ARG A 218 -14.25 -3.56 -10.31
CA ARG A 218 -13.95 -4.98 -10.52
C ARG A 218 -13.83 -5.81 -9.26
N LEU A 219 -13.25 -5.26 -8.20
CA LEU A 219 -13.24 -5.94 -6.91
C LEU A 219 -14.63 -5.93 -6.26
N GLY A 220 -15.48 -4.95 -6.57
CA GLY A 220 -16.91 -4.96 -6.27
C GLY A 220 -17.61 -6.15 -6.91
N ASP A 221 -17.39 -6.37 -8.22
CA ASP A 221 -17.92 -7.54 -8.94
C ASP A 221 -17.49 -8.87 -8.29
N VAL A 222 -16.25 -8.94 -7.77
CA VAL A 222 -15.75 -10.11 -7.01
C VAL A 222 -16.52 -10.28 -5.70
N VAL A 223 -16.71 -9.22 -4.93
CA VAL A 223 -17.41 -9.26 -3.63
C VAL A 223 -18.89 -9.61 -3.80
N ASP A 224 -19.54 -9.09 -4.84
CA ASP A 224 -20.96 -9.33 -5.13
C ASP A 224 -21.26 -10.77 -5.57
N ALA A 225 -20.23 -11.50 -6.02
CA ALA A 225 -20.34 -12.93 -6.37
C ALA A 225 -20.21 -13.87 -5.16
N LEU A 226 -19.87 -13.35 -3.98
CA LEU A 226 -19.64 -14.14 -2.76
C LEU A 226 -20.88 -14.24 -1.85
N PRO A 227 -20.91 -15.19 -0.90
CA PRO A 227 -21.98 -15.29 0.07
C PRO A 227 -22.14 -14.00 0.90
N ALA A 228 -23.35 -13.44 0.90
CA ALA A 228 -23.62 -12.12 1.49
C ALA A 228 -23.40 -12.08 3.02
N ASP A 229 -23.59 -13.21 3.70
CA ASP A 229 -23.36 -13.38 5.13
C ASP A 229 -21.87 -13.27 5.49
N GLU A 230 -21.00 -13.90 4.70
CA GLU A 230 -19.55 -13.81 4.87
C GLU A 230 -19.03 -12.40 4.55
N VAL A 231 -19.62 -11.74 3.53
CA VAL A 231 -19.32 -10.35 3.18
C VAL A 231 -19.74 -9.39 4.29
N ALA A 232 -20.91 -9.58 4.91
CA ALA A 232 -21.36 -8.75 6.01
C ALA A 232 -20.39 -8.83 7.21
N LYS A 233 -19.99 -10.04 7.61
CA LYS A 233 -19.01 -10.26 8.69
C LYS A 233 -17.68 -9.55 8.40
N ALA A 234 -17.17 -9.66 7.17
CA ALA A 234 -15.91 -9.00 6.80
C ALA A 234 -16.02 -7.47 6.81
N LYS A 235 -17.19 -6.92 6.40
CA LYS A 235 -17.48 -5.48 6.49
C LYS A 235 -17.54 -5.00 7.94
N ASP A 236 -18.13 -5.79 8.85
CA ASP A 236 -18.18 -5.45 10.28
C ASP A 236 -16.78 -5.38 10.90
N VAL A 237 -15.89 -6.32 10.52
CA VAL A 237 -14.48 -6.28 10.95
C VAL A 237 -13.81 -4.99 10.49
N ILE A 238 -13.97 -4.61 9.23
CA ILE A 238 -13.36 -3.39 8.68
C ILE A 238 -13.94 -2.14 9.34
N ALA A 239 -15.26 -2.09 9.58
CA ALA A 239 -15.90 -0.97 10.26
C ALA A 239 -15.36 -0.81 11.69
N LEU A 240 -15.19 -1.92 12.42
CA LEU A 240 -14.62 -1.91 13.76
C LEU A 240 -13.16 -1.43 13.74
N GLU A 241 -12.34 -1.98 12.84
CA GLU A 241 -10.94 -1.57 12.69
C GLU A 241 -10.84 -0.07 12.33
N ASN A 242 -11.67 0.42 11.42
CA ASN A 242 -11.67 1.83 11.03
C ASN A 242 -12.08 2.75 12.17
N LYS A 243 -13.06 2.34 13.00
CA LYS A 243 -13.44 3.07 14.20
C LYS A 243 -12.28 3.14 15.19
N MET A 244 -11.64 2.01 15.50
CA MET A 244 -10.50 1.96 16.42
C MET A 244 -9.34 2.82 15.90
N ASN A 245 -9.04 2.76 14.60
CA ASN A 245 -7.97 3.55 14.00
C ASN A 245 -8.27 5.05 14.06
N ALA A 246 -9.53 5.46 13.87
CA ALA A 246 -9.92 6.86 14.02
C ALA A 246 -9.78 7.35 15.48
N GLU A 247 -10.20 6.53 16.44
CA GLU A 247 -10.05 6.83 17.88
C GLU A 247 -8.57 6.93 18.29
N GLU A 248 -7.74 5.98 17.84
CA GLU A 248 -6.29 5.99 18.09
C GLU A 248 -5.61 7.19 17.44
N TYR A 249 -5.94 7.50 16.18
CA TYR A 249 -5.37 8.65 15.48
C TYR A 249 -5.68 9.96 16.21
N GLN A 250 -6.95 10.16 16.59
CA GLN A 250 -7.36 11.34 17.34
C GLN A 250 -6.65 11.45 18.70
N LYS A 251 -6.43 10.31 19.37
CA LYS A 251 -5.73 10.25 20.66
C LYS A 251 -4.26 10.66 20.55
N TYR A 252 -3.55 10.22 19.51
CA TYR A 252 -2.10 10.48 19.37
C TYR A 252 -1.77 11.81 18.72
N TYR A 253 -2.56 12.24 17.73
CA TYR A 253 -2.24 13.42 16.93
C TYR A 253 -3.09 14.64 17.27
N GLY A 254 -4.24 14.47 17.93
CA GLY A 254 -5.14 15.57 18.28
C GLY A 254 -5.86 16.22 17.09
N GLU A 255 -5.61 15.74 15.87
CA GLU A 255 -6.15 16.24 14.62
C GLU A 255 -7.02 15.18 13.91
N PRO A 256 -8.02 15.60 13.11
CA PRO A 256 -8.82 14.66 12.34
C PRO A 256 -7.97 13.96 11.27
N MET A 257 -8.17 12.65 11.10
CA MET A 257 -7.42 11.85 10.14
C MET A 257 -7.57 12.38 8.72
N LEU A 258 -6.44 12.72 8.10
CA LEU A 258 -6.42 13.09 6.70
C LEU A 258 -6.85 11.87 5.87
N ASN A 259 -7.89 12.04 5.06
CA ASN A 259 -8.45 10.99 4.21
C ASN A 259 -9.05 9.80 4.98
N ALA A 260 -9.79 10.08 6.06
CA ALA A 260 -10.55 9.07 6.77
C ALA A 260 -11.38 8.17 5.82
N PRO A 261 -11.46 6.85 6.08
CA PRO A 261 -12.29 5.97 5.30
C PRO A 261 -13.72 6.45 5.27
N THR A 262 -14.38 6.31 4.13
CA THR A 262 -15.79 6.63 4.01
C THR A 262 -16.57 5.64 4.85
N THR A 263 -17.03 6.08 6.03
CA THR A 263 -18.00 5.34 6.83
C THR A 263 -19.28 5.20 6.02
N THR A 264 -19.65 3.98 5.68
CA THR A 264 -20.85 3.64 4.88
C THR A 264 -22.17 3.88 5.63
N GLU A 265 -22.22 4.77 6.63
CA GLU A 265 -23.37 5.02 7.50
C GLU A 265 -24.54 5.80 6.87
N LYS A 266 -24.60 5.93 5.53
CA LYS A 266 -25.76 6.59 4.88
C LYS A 266 -26.22 5.84 3.64
N THR A 267 -26.97 4.77 3.88
CA THR A 267 -28.04 4.30 2.97
C THR A 267 -29.13 3.66 3.79
#